data_AF-A0AAE8ZTH5-F1
#
_entry.id   AF-A0AAE8ZTH5-F1
#
_cell.length_a   1.000
_cell.length_b   1.000
_cell.length_c   1.000
_cell.angle_alpha   90.00
_cell.angle_beta   90.00
_cell.angle_gamma   90.00
#
_symmetry.space_group_name_H-M   'P 1'
#
loop_
_entity.id
_entity.type
_entity.pdbx_description
1 polymer ?
#
loop_
_entity_poly.entity_id
_entity_poly.type
_entity_poly.pdbx_seq_one_letter_code
_entity_poly.pdbx_strand_id
1 'polypeptide(L)'
;MSSWDPPLDIQAINTTGFLCSLDDQIVKFYTLEYGLLELPISDNGEKLVLGKWYSIFEGDYETHFDFEMTDCKVWANTVGQVFAQVMAIGPNEFALPREIRNKYRMAVWSPFLKFLDDKEDLFNSTFRGGDVGEVVVKFAPSKDHPTNERIFEVVRIVERETPPQNVAYARLPPWTMEFLVTRMEPVHVLHPALPIVNRYGLTVKNDVTVGICIKVDVNNPAYCAAVKGSLEKCGLLFSPKFGLTKWLIREMEVSKHVHKDKHVTGALRSTDEPSFKLGKWYKYQLRDNRHAKSRAQKFRSKTVEDLGPTDTVFYNTTAVQVKEVEPQKHTCLINGNVEMDASFAFNHKMLEDPENQEQPWEIRSQQLSKSAHFVDVDIGRVEIHPNDSQFILQKIEAHRKMLEEKYPNDYTHLKNETLIVRATVKVHDRFMENSEDYPNHGIFIVRKITSIFYLNRGKMIYDSEKEKETPNLHFEKLTL
;
A
#
# COMPACT_ATOMS: atom_id res chain seq x y z
N MET A 1 11.95 -26.62 -17.90
CA MET A 1 12.71 -26.15 -16.73
C MET A 1 12.75 -24.62 -16.76
N SER A 2 11.76 -23.96 -16.17
CA SER A 2 11.86 -22.57 -15.76
C SER A 2 11.32 -22.49 -14.34
N SER A 3 12.16 -22.09 -13.40
CA SER A 3 11.69 -21.63 -12.11
C SER A 3 12.74 -20.63 -11.61
N TRP A 4 12.63 -19.38 -12.06
CA TRP A 4 13.23 -18.26 -11.32
C TRP A 4 12.32 -17.87 -10.16
N ASP A 5 11.49 -18.76 -9.65
CA ASP A 5 11.01 -18.56 -8.30
C ASP A 5 12.26 -18.75 -7.43
N PRO A 6 12.74 -17.71 -6.71
CA PRO A 6 13.69 -17.96 -5.66
C PRO A 6 13.09 -19.10 -4.83
N PRO A 7 13.86 -20.14 -4.45
CA PRO A 7 13.33 -21.17 -3.58
C PRO A 7 12.61 -20.45 -2.46
N LEU A 8 11.32 -20.71 -2.34
CA LEU A 8 10.52 -20.21 -1.23
C LEU A 8 11.37 -20.47 0.00
N ASP A 9 11.63 -19.44 0.79
CA ASP A 9 12.31 -19.65 2.04
C ASP A 9 11.34 -20.45 2.91
N ILE A 10 11.47 -21.79 2.85
CA ILE A 10 10.54 -22.75 3.44
C ILE A 10 10.51 -22.55 4.97
N GLN A 11 11.50 -21.82 5.52
CA GLN A 11 11.72 -21.56 6.94
C GLN A 11 10.67 -20.66 7.63
N ALA A 12 9.63 -20.23 6.91
CA ALA A 12 8.53 -19.46 7.51
C ALA A 12 7.15 -19.73 6.88
N ILE A 13 6.95 -20.87 6.21
CA ILE A 13 5.63 -21.20 5.65
C ILE A 13 4.68 -21.53 6.81
N ASN A 14 3.63 -20.73 6.94
CA ASN A 14 2.46 -21.00 7.78
C ASN A 14 1.22 -20.53 7.01
N THR A 15 0.55 -21.46 6.36
CA THR A 15 -0.56 -21.18 5.42
C THR A 15 -1.59 -22.31 5.45
N THR A 16 -2.73 -22.07 4.80
CA THR A 16 -3.79 -23.04 4.59
C THR A 16 -3.96 -23.29 3.10
N GLY A 17 -3.98 -24.55 2.70
CA GLY A 17 -4.16 -24.94 1.31
C GLY A 17 -4.96 -26.22 1.17
N PHE A 18 -5.44 -26.51 -0.04
CA PHE A 18 -6.11 -27.79 -0.32
C PHE A 18 -5.26 -28.71 -1.18
N LEU A 19 -5.36 -30.01 -0.92
CA LEU A 19 -4.57 -31.02 -1.61
C LEU A 19 -5.08 -31.23 -3.04
N CYS A 20 -4.26 -30.92 -4.04
CA CYS A 20 -4.58 -30.98 -5.47
C CYS A 20 -4.17 -32.30 -6.13
N SER A 21 -3.01 -32.84 -5.74
CA SER A 21 -2.50 -34.12 -6.22
C SER A 21 -1.50 -34.70 -5.23
N LEU A 22 -1.35 -36.02 -5.25
CA LEU A 22 -0.31 -36.75 -4.53
C LEU A 22 0.24 -37.85 -5.43
N ASP A 23 1.56 -38.00 -5.46
CA ASP A 23 2.26 -39.13 -6.06
C ASP A 23 3.04 -39.90 -4.97
N ASP A 24 3.96 -40.79 -5.33
CA ASP A 24 4.68 -41.63 -4.35
C ASP A 24 5.72 -40.88 -3.50
N GLN A 25 6.07 -39.64 -3.88
CA GLN A 25 7.14 -38.88 -3.22
C GLN A 25 6.71 -37.45 -2.85
N ILE A 26 5.77 -36.88 -3.60
CA ILE A 26 5.43 -35.46 -3.58
C ILE A 26 3.92 -35.30 -3.42
N VAL A 27 3.56 -34.35 -2.58
CA VAL A 27 2.20 -33.84 -2.41
C VAL A 27 2.13 -32.41 -2.92
N LYS A 28 1.05 -32.08 -3.62
CA LYS A 28 0.84 -30.74 -4.15
C LYS A 28 -0.36 -30.08 -3.51
N PHE A 29 -0.11 -28.99 -2.80
CA PHE A 29 -1.15 -28.16 -2.20
C PHE A 29 -1.32 -26.87 -2.98
N TYR A 30 -2.56 -26.44 -3.19
CA TYR A 30 -2.80 -25.07 -3.63
C TYR A 30 -3.11 -24.18 -2.44
N THR A 31 -2.36 -23.08 -2.33
CA THR A 31 -2.50 -22.03 -1.31
C THR A 31 -2.81 -20.70 -1.98
N LEU A 32 -3.54 -19.83 -1.30
CA LEU A 32 -3.84 -18.50 -1.81
C LEU A 32 -2.56 -17.65 -1.90
N GLU A 33 -1.74 -17.70 -0.86
CA GLU A 33 -0.55 -16.87 -0.70
C GLU A 33 0.53 -17.29 -1.68
N TYR A 34 0.84 -18.59 -1.75
CA TYR A 34 2.00 -19.10 -2.46
C TYR A 34 1.68 -19.81 -3.77
N GLY A 35 0.39 -20.06 -4.06
CA GLY A 35 -0.01 -20.84 -5.23
C GLY A 35 0.23 -22.33 -5.01
N LEU A 36 0.72 -23.03 -6.05
CA LEU A 36 0.96 -24.46 -5.98
C LEU A 36 2.28 -24.74 -5.24
N LEU A 37 2.19 -25.33 -4.06
CA LEU A 37 3.31 -25.83 -3.27
C LEU A 37 3.53 -27.31 -3.58
N GLU A 38 4.78 -27.70 -3.79
CA GLU A 38 5.20 -29.09 -3.93
C GLU A 38 6.07 -29.45 -2.71
N LEU A 39 5.60 -30.40 -1.90
CA LEU A 39 6.27 -30.81 -0.67
C LEU A 39 6.52 -32.32 -0.71
N PRO A 40 7.59 -32.83 -0.07
CA PRO A 40 7.76 -34.25 0.10
C PRO A 40 6.65 -34.83 0.98
N ILE A 41 6.37 -36.12 0.84
CA ILE A 41 5.47 -36.81 1.78
C ILE A 41 6.08 -36.81 3.18
N SER A 42 5.29 -36.41 4.18
CA SER A 42 5.69 -36.42 5.58
C SER A 42 5.47 -37.81 6.17
N ASP A 43 6.38 -38.25 7.05
CA ASP A 43 6.27 -39.52 7.79
C ASP A 43 5.31 -39.43 8.99
N ASN A 44 4.55 -38.33 9.10
CA ASN A 44 3.63 -38.06 10.21
C ASN A 44 2.41 -39.01 10.28
N GLY A 45 2.24 -39.90 9.29
CA GLY A 45 1.15 -40.88 9.25
C GLY A 45 -0.21 -40.31 8.86
N GLU A 46 -0.25 -39.06 8.38
CA GLU A 46 -1.48 -38.38 8.02
C GLU A 46 -2.13 -39.02 6.78
N LYS A 47 -3.42 -39.34 6.90
CA LYS A 47 -4.18 -39.90 5.77
C LYS A 47 -4.60 -38.80 4.82
N LEU A 48 -3.78 -38.56 3.80
CA LEU A 48 -4.02 -37.55 2.77
C LEU A 48 -5.26 -37.85 1.92
N VAL A 49 -6.11 -36.83 1.76
CA VAL A 49 -7.34 -36.89 0.96
C VAL A 49 -7.38 -35.72 -0.01
N LEU A 50 -7.46 -36.04 -1.30
CA LEU A 50 -7.58 -35.03 -2.36
C LEU A 50 -8.81 -34.14 -2.14
N GLY A 51 -8.65 -32.84 -2.38
CA GLY A 51 -9.69 -31.84 -2.22
C GLY A 51 -10.02 -31.46 -0.77
N LYS A 52 -9.26 -31.95 0.22
CA LYS A 52 -9.35 -31.47 1.62
C LYS A 52 -8.34 -30.36 1.91
N TRP A 53 -8.68 -29.54 2.91
CA TRP A 53 -7.86 -28.45 3.44
C TRP A 53 -6.88 -28.94 4.50
N TYR A 54 -5.68 -28.36 4.47
CA TYR A 54 -4.54 -28.67 5.32
C TYR A 54 -3.90 -27.38 5.82
N SER A 55 -3.44 -27.42 7.08
CA SER A 55 -2.49 -26.44 7.60
C SER A 55 -1.10 -26.88 7.16
N ILE A 56 -0.35 -25.97 6.54
CA ILE A 56 0.95 -26.25 5.94
C ILE A 56 1.99 -25.42 6.67
N PHE A 57 3.00 -26.12 7.18
CA PHE A 57 4.09 -25.55 7.96
C PHE A 57 5.44 -25.81 7.28
N GLU A 58 6.52 -25.32 7.89
CA GLU A 58 7.87 -25.68 7.48
C GLU A 58 8.07 -27.20 7.55
N GLY A 59 8.16 -27.84 6.38
CA GLY A 59 8.49 -29.26 6.24
C GLY A 59 7.40 -30.25 6.65
N ASP A 60 6.21 -29.78 7.03
CA ASP A 60 5.11 -30.64 7.48
C ASP A 60 3.72 -30.08 7.14
N TYR A 61 2.69 -30.91 7.28
CA TYR A 61 1.29 -30.55 7.08
C TYR A 61 0.35 -31.44 7.90
N GLU A 62 -0.76 -30.87 8.35
CA GLU A 62 -1.79 -31.59 9.09
C GLU A 62 -3.18 -31.25 8.54
N THR A 63 -4.14 -32.19 8.65
CA THR A 63 -5.52 -31.93 8.24
C THR A 63 -6.05 -30.74 9.04
N HIS A 64 -6.58 -29.74 8.33
CA HIS A 64 -7.22 -28.62 9.00
C HIS A 64 -8.63 -29.04 9.41
N PHE A 65 -8.77 -29.61 10.60
CA PHE A 65 -10.06 -30.06 11.13
C PHE A 65 -11.07 -28.90 11.15
N ASP A 66 -12.31 -29.20 10.74
CA ASP A 66 -13.47 -28.31 10.75
C ASP A 66 -13.36 -26.99 9.95
N PHE A 67 -12.42 -26.90 9.00
CA PHE A 67 -12.32 -25.75 8.09
C PHE A 67 -13.09 -26.00 6.79
N GLU A 68 -14.08 -25.15 6.53
CA GLU A 68 -14.75 -25.05 5.23
C GLU A 68 -14.73 -23.59 4.77
N MET A 69 -14.16 -23.35 3.58
CA MET A 69 -14.18 -22.03 2.97
C MET A 69 -15.44 -21.89 2.11
N THR A 70 -16.43 -21.14 2.60
CA THR A 70 -17.75 -21.02 1.96
C THR A 70 -17.69 -20.51 0.52
N ASP A 71 -16.71 -19.66 0.22
CA ASP A 71 -16.55 -19.01 -1.08
C ASP A 71 -15.64 -19.78 -2.06
N CYS A 72 -15.08 -20.91 -1.61
CA CYS A 72 -14.30 -21.85 -2.42
C CYS A 72 -14.55 -23.28 -1.95
N LYS A 73 -15.57 -23.91 -2.53
CA LYS A 73 -15.93 -25.30 -2.19
C LYS A 73 -15.05 -26.24 -2.99
N VAL A 74 -14.29 -27.09 -2.31
CA VAL A 74 -13.33 -28.01 -2.94
C VAL A 74 -13.77 -29.45 -2.71
N TRP A 75 -13.62 -30.29 -3.73
CA TRP A 75 -13.86 -31.73 -3.62
C TRP A 75 -13.02 -32.51 -4.62
N ALA A 76 -12.86 -33.81 -4.39
CA ALA A 76 -12.31 -34.74 -5.36
C ALA A 76 -13.40 -35.70 -5.86
N ASN A 77 -13.33 -36.07 -7.14
CA ASN A 77 -14.18 -37.14 -7.68
C ASN A 77 -13.58 -38.54 -7.39
N THR A 78 -14.32 -39.59 -7.75
CA THR A 78 -13.91 -40.99 -7.55
C THR A 78 -12.65 -41.40 -8.31
N VAL A 79 -12.25 -40.64 -9.33
CA VAL A 79 -11.05 -40.88 -10.15
C VAL A 79 -9.86 -40.03 -9.65
N GLY A 80 -10.02 -39.32 -8.53
CA GLY A 80 -8.96 -38.50 -7.93
C GLY A 80 -8.71 -37.17 -8.64
N GLN A 81 -9.66 -36.66 -9.41
CA GLN A 81 -9.58 -35.29 -9.95
C GLN A 81 -10.16 -34.29 -8.95
N VAL A 82 -9.42 -33.22 -8.71
CA VAL A 82 -9.81 -32.15 -7.78
C VAL A 82 -10.56 -31.05 -8.52
N PHE A 83 -11.67 -30.62 -7.94
CA PHE A 83 -12.52 -29.54 -8.42
C PHE A 83 -12.70 -28.48 -7.34
N ALA A 84 -12.97 -27.27 -7.79
CA ALA A 84 -13.36 -26.18 -6.92
C ALA A 84 -14.52 -25.39 -7.53
N GLN A 85 -15.45 -24.94 -6.69
CA GLN A 85 -16.53 -24.03 -7.07
C GLN A 85 -16.23 -22.66 -6.48
N VAL A 86 -16.10 -21.66 -7.34
CA VAL A 86 -15.65 -20.30 -6.99
C VAL A 86 -16.40 -19.23 -7.78
N MET A 87 -16.37 -18.00 -7.25
CA MET A 87 -16.70 -16.82 -8.02
C MET A 87 -15.53 -16.43 -8.95
N ALA A 88 -15.87 -16.02 -10.16
CA ALA A 88 -14.95 -15.55 -11.17
C ALA A 88 -15.48 -14.30 -11.89
N ILE A 89 -14.57 -13.51 -12.43
CA ILE A 89 -14.86 -12.28 -13.16
C ILE A 89 -13.97 -12.18 -14.40
N GLY A 90 -14.52 -11.60 -15.47
CA GLY A 90 -13.79 -11.21 -16.67
C GLY A 90 -13.69 -9.68 -16.78
N PRO A 91 -12.72 -9.14 -17.54
CA PRO A 91 -12.55 -7.70 -17.69
C PRO A 91 -13.71 -7.06 -18.45
N ASN A 92 -14.15 -5.88 -18.01
CA ASN A 92 -14.99 -5.03 -18.84
C ASN A 92 -14.14 -4.29 -19.86
N GLU A 93 -14.01 -4.84 -21.06
CA GLU A 93 -13.19 -4.29 -22.15
C GLU A 93 -13.64 -2.88 -22.61
N PHE A 94 -14.87 -2.47 -22.33
CA PHE A 94 -15.35 -1.12 -22.68
C PHE A 94 -14.96 -0.07 -21.64
N ALA A 95 -14.78 -0.47 -20.37
CA ALA A 95 -14.42 0.43 -19.28
C ALA A 95 -12.90 0.58 -19.11
N LEU A 96 -12.11 -0.39 -19.58
CA LEU A 96 -10.66 -0.39 -19.40
C LEU A 96 -9.92 0.41 -20.50
N PRO A 97 -8.85 1.14 -20.13
CA PRO A 97 -7.91 1.73 -21.09
C PRO A 97 -7.32 0.67 -22.03
N ARG A 98 -6.92 1.09 -23.24
CA ARG A 98 -6.45 0.20 -24.31
C ARG A 98 -5.30 -0.70 -23.85
N GLU A 99 -4.35 -0.18 -23.08
CA GLU A 99 -3.17 -0.92 -22.64
C GLU A 99 -3.55 -2.07 -21.70
N ILE A 100 -4.34 -1.76 -20.66
CA ILE A 100 -4.83 -2.73 -19.66
C ILE A 100 -5.77 -3.75 -20.34
N ARG A 101 -6.68 -3.28 -21.19
CA ARG A 101 -7.58 -4.14 -21.95
C ARG A 101 -6.83 -5.16 -22.79
N ASN A 102 -5.82 -4.73 -23.54
CA ASN A 102 -5.07 -5.63 -24.40
C ASN A 102 -4.28 -6.67 -23.59
N LYS A 103 -3.75 -6.28 -22.43
CA LYS A 103 -3.01 -7.15 -21.52
C LYS A 103 -3.88 -8.24 -20.90
N TYR A 104 -5.11 -7.90 -20.51
CA TYR A 104 -6.02 -8.82 -19.80
C TYR A 104 -7.15 -9.37 -20.68
N ARG A 105 -7.10 -9.19 -22.00
CA ARG A 105 -8.14 -9.67 -22.93
C ARG A 105 -8.47 -11.15 -22.67
N MET A 106 -9.77 -11.46 -22.58
CA MET A 106 -10.30 -12.81 -22.30
C MET A 106 -9.79 -13.46 -21.00
N ALA A 107 -9.14 -12.70 -20.11
CA ALA A 107 -8.70 -13.25 -18.83
C ALA A 107 -9.91 -13.53 -17.94
N VAL A 108 -9.89 -14.69 -17.28
CA VAL A 108 -10.85 -15.04 -16.24
C VAL A 108 -10.08 -15.13 -14.93
N TRP A 109 -10.58 -14.46 -13.90
CA TRP A 109 -9.90 -14.38 -12.60
C TRP A 109 -10.84 -14.69 -11.45
N SER A 110 -10.33 -15.46 -10.48
CA SER A 110 -10.98 -15.72 -9.21
C SER A 110 -10.12 -15.17 -8.06
N PRO A 111 -10.72 -14.56 -7.02
CA PRO A 111 -9.99 -14.15 -5.81
C PRO A 111 -9.22 -15.30 -5.15
N PHE A 112 -9.76 -16.52 -5.23
CA PHE A 112 -9.18 -17.67 -4.54
C PHE A 112 -8.19 -18.43 -5.41
N LEU A 113 -8.49 -18.59 -6.70
CA LEU A 113 -7.71 -19.44 -7.60
C LEU A 113 -6.85 -18.67 -8.61
N LYS A 114 -6.87 -17.33 -8.54
CA LYS A 114 -6.16 -16.41 -9.44
C LYS A 114 -6.63 -16.60 -10.88
N PHE A 115 -5.74 -16.64 -11.86
CA PHE A 115 -6.12 -16.76 -13.27
C PHE A 115 -6.61 -18.17 -13.59
N LEU A 116 -7.78 -18.25 -14.22
CA LEU A 116 -8.40 -19.48 -14.68
C LEU A 116 -8.14 -19.69 -16.17
N ASP A 117 -8.11 -20.95 -16.59
CA ASP A 117 -8.04 -21.33 -18.00
C ASP A 117 -9.44 -21.59 -18.55
N ASP A 118 -9.94 -20.69 -19.41
CA ASP A 118 -11.26 -20.79 -20.04
C ASP A 118 -11.12 -21.31 -21.48
N LYS A 119 -10.55 -22.51 -21.64
CA LYS A 119 -10.20 -23.08 -22.97
C LYS A 119 -11.40 -23.24 -23.89
N GLU A 120 -12.54 -23.62 -23.32
CA GLU A 120 -13.79 -23.86 -24.05
C GLU A 120 -14.66 -22.58 -24.16
N ASP A 121 -14.12 -21.41 -23.77
CA ASP A 121 -14.81 -20.12 -23.80
C ASP A 121 -16.13 -20.12 -23.01
N LEU A 122 -16.26 -20.97 -21.98
CA LEU A 122 -17.49 -21.15 -21.23
C LEU A 122 -17.85 -19.89 -20.45
N PHE A 123 -16.86 -19.28 -19.79
CA PHE A 123 -17.10 -18.09 -18.97
C PHE A 123 -17.36 -16.86 -19.85
N ASN A 124 -16.45 -16.58 -20.78
CA ASN A 124 -16.53 -15.36 -21.59
C ASN A 124 -17.69 -15.37 -22.60
N SER A 125 -18.17 -16.54 -23.04
CA SER A 125 -19.39 -16.64 -23.85
C SER A 125 -20.68 -16.46 -23.03
N THR A 126 -20.63 -16.70 -21.72
CA THR A 126 -21.81 -16.66 -20.85
C THR A 126 -21.98 -15.32 -20.14
N PHE A 127 -20.90 -14.76 -19.59
CA PHE A 127 -20.95 -13.54 -18.77
C PHE A 127 -20.42 -12.34 -19.55
N ARG A 128 -21.04 -11.16 -19.34
CA ARG A 128 -20.49 -9.91 -19.88
C ARG A 128 -19.28 -9.49 -19.06
N GLY A 129 -18.36 -8.78 -19.68
CA GLY A 129 -17.20 -8.22 -19.00
C GLY A 129 -17.59 -7.36 -17.78
N GLY A 130 -17.01 -7.66 -16.63
CA GLY A 130 -17.31 -7.03 -15.34
C GLY A 130 -18.41 -7.71 -14.52
N ASP A 131 -19.14 -8.67 -15.09
CA ASP A 131 -20.07 -9.49 -14.33
C ASP A 131 -19.32 -10.56 -13.53
N VAL A 132 -19.80 -10.81 -12.32
CA VAL A 132 -19.28 -11.90 -11.48
C VAL A 132 -20.18 -13.12 -11.68
N GLY A 133 -19.57 -14.21 -12.16
CA GLY A 133 -20.21 -15.49 -12.37
C GLY A 133 -19.68 -16.53 -11.39
N GLU A 134 -20.48 -17.56 -11.12
CA GLU A 134 -20.03 -18.72 -10.36
C GLU A 134 -19.67 -19.86 -11.33
N VAL A 135 -18.52 -20.47 -11.11
CA VAL A 135 -17.96 -21.51 -11.97
C VAL A 135 -17.50 -22.71 -11.16
N VAL A 136 -17.49 -23.87 -11.80
CA VAL A 136 -16.70 -25.01 -11.36
C VAL A 136 -15.47 -25.13 -12.22
N VAL A 137 -14.33 -25.25 -11.55
CA VAL A 137 -13.03 -25.45 -12.17
C VAL A 137 -12.45 -26.80 -11.78
N LYS A 138 -11.57 -27.33 -12.62
CA LYS A 138 -10.83 -28.57 -12.43
C LYS A 138 -9.34 -28.28 -12.33
N PHE A 139 -8.65 -28.89 -11.37
CA PHE A 139 -7.19 -28.84 -11.32
C PHE A 139 -6.61 -29.52 -12.57
N ALA A 140 -5.91 -28.74 -13.39
CA ALA A 140 -5.39 -29.11 -14.69
C ALA A 140 -4.06 -28.38 -14.94
N PRO A 141 -2.98 -28.69 -14.20
CA PRO A 141 -1.68 -28.07 -14.43
C PRO A 141 -1.20 -28.42 -15.85
N SER A 142 -0.94 -27.39 -16.67
CA SER A 142 -0.46 -27.58 -18.03
C SER A 142 0.98 -28.10 -18.02
N LYS A 143 1.28 -29.11 -18.85
CA LYS A 143 2.64 -29.64 -19.05
C LYS A 143 3.52 -28.74 -19.92
N ASP A 144 2.88 -27.89 -20.74
CA ASP A 144 3.54 -27.12 -21.79
C ASP A 144 3.80 -25.66 -21.40
N HIS A 145 3.24 -25.20 -20.27
CA HIS A 145 3.44 -23.85 -19.77
C HIS A 145 4.45 -23.83 -18.61
N PRO A 146 5.64 -23.24 -18.80
CA PRO A 146 6.69 -23.24 -17.79
C PRO A 146 6.35 -22.43 -16.52
N THR A 147 5.29 -21.61 -16.55
CA THR A 147 5.00 -20.62 -15.49
C THR A 147 3.86 -20.99 -14.52
N ASN A 148 3.25 -22.19 -14.63
CA ASN A 148 2.26 -22.70 -13.64
C ASN A 148 1.10 -21.72 -13.34
N GLU A 149 0.71 -20.91 -14.34
CA GLU A 149 -0.08 -19.69 -14.08
C GLU A 149 -1.59 -19.89 -14.06
N ARG A 150 -2.09 -20.83 -14.85
CA ARG A 150 -3.50 -21.18 -15.02
C ARG A 150 -3.64 -22.68 -14.80
N ILE A 151 -3.57 -23.08 -13.54
CA ILE A 151 -3.59 -24.50 -13.15
C ILE A 151 -5.02 -25.01 -12.89
N PHE A 152 -6.02 -24.14 -13.02
CA PHE A 152 -7.43 -24.48 -12.90
C PHE A 152 -8.17 -24.13 -14.19
N GLU A 153 -8.81 -25.13 -14.78
CA GLU A 153 -9.57 -25.04 -16.01
C GLU A 153 -11.06 -24.87 -15.69
N VAL A 154 -11.73 -23.91 -16.33
CA VAL A 154 -13.19 -23.74 -16.24
C VAL A 154 -13.86 -24.89 -16.98
N VAL A 155 -14.67 -25.68 -16.27
CA VAL A 155 -15.34 -26.86 -16.86
C VAL A 155 -16.86 -26.77 -16.83
N ARG A 156 -17.42 -25.84 -16.04
CA ARG A 156 -18.88 -25.66 -15.93
C ARG A 156 -19.24 -24.29 -15.37
N ILE A 157 -20.30 -23.68 -15.91
CA ILE A 157 -20.97 -22.52 -15.31
C ILE A 157 -22.02 -22.99 -14.32
N VAL A 158 -22.09 -22.37 -13.14
CA VAL A 158 -23.16 -22.62 -12.17
C VAL A 158 -24.32 -21.69 -12.50
N GLU A 159 -25.37 -22.26 -13.09
CA GLU A 159 -26.59 -21.51 -13.40
C GLU A 159 -27.29 -21.07 -12.11
N ARG A 160 -27.62 -19.78 -12.03
CA ARG A 160 -28.42 -19.21 -10.95
C ARG A 160 -29.59 -18.43 -11.54
N GLU A 161 -30.75 -18.54 -10.89
CA GLU A 161 -31.94 -17.75 -11.25
C GLU A 161 -31.73 -16.25 -10.97
N THR A 162 -30.87 -15.92 -9.99
CA THR A 162 -30.55 -14.54 -9.60
C THR A 162 -29.05 -14.32 -9.52
N PRO A 163 -28.55 -13.10 -9.82
CA PRO A 163 -27.14 -12.77 -9.66
C PRO A 163 -26.61 -13.07 -8.25
N PRO A 164 -25.34 -13.51 -8.12
CA PRO A 164 -24.75 -13.81 -6.83
C PRO A 164 -24.66 -12.55 -5.94
N GLN A 165 -25.06 -12.69 -4.68
CA GLN A 165 -25.00 -11.63 -3.67
C GLN A 165 -23.63 -11.62 -2.98
N ASN A 166 -23.27 -10.50 -2.35
CA ASN A 166 -22.02 -10.32 -1.58
C ASN A 166 -20.71 -10.52 -2.36
N VAL A 167 -20.73 -10.37 -3.68
CA VAL A 167 -19.56 -10.57 -4.56
C VAL A 167 -18.62 -9.36 -4.67
N ALA A 168 -18.68 -8.41 -3.73
CA ALA A 168 -17.84 -7.20 -3.77
C ALA A 168 -16.34 -7.54 -3.74
N TYR A 169 -15.96 -8.58 -2.98
CA TYR A 169 -14.58 -9.06 -2.89
C TYR A 169 -14.02 -9.56 -4.23
N ALA A 170 -14.87 -10.03 -5.14
CA ALA A 170 -14.46 -10.48 -6.48
C ALA A 170 -14.20 -9.32 -7.46
N ARG A 171 -14.54 -8.09 -7.10
CA ARG A 171 -14.45 -6.90 -7.98
C ARG A 171 -13.12 -6.14 -7.88
N LEU A 172 -12.12 -6.73 -7.22
CA LEU A 172 -10.74 -6.23 -7.21
C LEU A 172 -9.75 -7.14 -7.99
N PRO A 173 -10.07 -7.56 -9.24
CA PRO A 173 -9.15 -8.34 -10.06
C PRO A 173 -7.91 -7.52 -10.49
N PRO A 174 -6.86 -8.17 -11.02
CA PRO A 174 -5.61 -7.50 -11.38
C PRO A 174 -5.76 -6.30 -12.32
N TRP A 175 -6.66 -6.34 -13.31
CA TRP A 175 -6.89 -5.20 -14.19
C TRP A 175 -7.57 -4.01 -13.50
N THR A 176 -8.43 -4.27 -12.51
CA THR A 176 -9.00 -3.21 -11.67
C THR A 176 -7.90 -2.62 -10.82
N MET A 177 -7.11 -3.45 -10.13
CA MET A 177 -5.99 -2.96 -9.31
C MET A 177 -4.98 -2.15 -10.14
N GLU A 178 -4.60 -2.63 -11.32
CA GLU A 178 -3.71 -1.92 -12.24
C GLU A 178 -4.30 -0.58 -12.68
N PHE A 179 -5.59 -0.55 -13.02
CA PHE A 179 -6.29 0.69 -13.33
C PHE A 179 -6.26 1.66 -12.14
N LEU A 180 -6.57 1.18 -10.93
CA LEU A 180 -6.56 1.99 -9.71
C LEU A 180 -5.16 2.57 -9.44
N VAL A 181 -4.09 1.80 -9.59
CA VAL A 181 -2.75 2.28 -9.23
C VAL A 181 -2.06 3.11 -10.33
N THR A 182 -2.44 2.93 -11.60
CA THR A 182 -1.78 3.61 -12.74
C THR A 182 -2.59 4.76 -13.34
N ARG A 183 -3.92 4.75 -13.17
CA ARG A 183 -4.82 5.67 -13.86
C ARG A 183 -5.77 6.43 -12.95
N MET A 184 -6.09 5.92 -11.77
CA MET A 184 -6.76 6.81 -10.83
C MET A 184 -5.78 7.88 -10.43
N GLU A 185 -6.07 9.09 -10.88
CA GLU A 185 -5.65 10.26 -10.13
C GLU A 185 -6.06 9.99 -8.66
N PRO A 186 -5.17 10.23 -7.70
CA PRO A 186 -5.53 10.14 -6.30
C PRO A 186 -6.87 10.84 -6.14
N VAL A 187 -7.87 10.17 -5.53
CA VAL A 187 -9.25 10.68 -5.39
C VAL A 187 -9.30 12.10 -4.79
N HIS A 188 -8.17 12.57 -4.27
CA HIS A 188 -7.82 13.96 -4.04
C HIS A 188 -7.29 14.66 -5.32
N VAL A 189 -8.15 14.88 -6.32
CA VAL A 189 -8.03 16.17 -7.04
C VAL A 189 -8.27 17.20 -5.96
N LEU A 190 -7.17 17.81 -5.48
CA LEU A 190 -7.23 18.72 -4.35
C LEU A 190 -8.18 19.85 -4.72
N HIS A 191 -9.39 19.79 -4.17
CA HIS A 191 -10.41 20.75 -4.53
C HIS A 191 -9.88 22.15 -4.20
N PRO A 192 -9.90 23.13 -5.13
CA PRO A 192 -9.23 24.42 -4.92
C PRO A 192 -9.69 25.18 -3.69
N ALA A 193 -10.88 24.88 -3.16
CA ALA A 193 -11.39 25.46 -1.91
C ALA A 193 -10.85 24.80 -0.63
N LEU A 194 -10.12 23.68 -0.71
CA LEU A 194 -9.60 23.00 0.48
C LEU A 194 -8.59 23.89 1.21
N PRO A 195 -8.58 23.89 2.55
CA PRO A 195 -7.67 24.72 3.33
C PRO A 195 -6.18 24.49 3.05
N ILE A 196 -5.80 23.28 2.62
CA ILE A 196 -4.41 22.96 2.24
C ILE A 196 -3.97 23.64 0.93
N VAL A 197 -4.90 23.95 0.03
CA VAL A 197 -4.63 24.59 -1.28
C VAL A 197 -4.91 26.09 -1.19
N ASN A 198 -6.10 26.46 -0.71
CA ASN A 198 -6.49 27.83 -0.49
C ASN A 198 -6.26 28.23 0.97
N ARG A 199 -5.00 28.58 1.26
CA ARG A 199 -4.56 29.00 2.60
C ARG A 199 -5.23 30.27 3.11
N TYR A 200 -5.99 31.01 2.28
CA TYR A 200 -6.72 32.20 2.70
C TYR A 200 -8.23 31.99 2.78
N GLY A 201 -8.74 30.89 2.21
CA GLY A 201 -10.16 30.55 2.21
C GLY A 201 -10.71 30.32 3.61
N LEU A 202 -12.00 30.62 3.81
CA LEU A 202 -12.70 30.26 5.04
C LEU A 202 -12.96 28.75 5.07
N THR A 203 -12.79 28.14 6.24
CA THR A 203 -13.06 26.71 6.39
C THR A 203 -14.56 26.43 6.48
N VAL A 204 -14.97 25.24 6.05
CA VAL A 204 -16.35 24.77 6.21
C VAL A 204 -16.61 24.44 7.69
N LYS A 205 -17.73 24.94 8.21
CA LYS A 205 -18.12 24.69 9.62
C LYS A 205 -18.48 23.21 9.81
N ASN A 206 -18.08 22.66 10.95
CA ASN A 206 -18.32 21.27 11.35
C ASN A 206 -17.71 20.23 10.41
N ASP A 207 -16.82 20.64 9.50
CA ASP A 207 -16.13 19.69 8.65
C ASP A 207 -15.13 18.88 9.48
N VAL A 208 -15.04 17.59 9.19
CA VAL A 208 -14.25 16.63 9.95
C VAL A 208 -13.23 15.97 9.03
N THR A 209 -12.06 15.69 9.59
CA THR A 209 -11.04 14.86 8.95
C THR A 209 -10.36 13.95 9.97
N VAL A 210 -9.65 12.94 9.45
CA VAL A 210 -8.61 12.21 10.17
C VAL A 210 -7.25 12.77 9.73
N GLY A 211 -6.30 12.85 10.65
CA GLY A 211 -4.93 13.28 10.37
C GLY A 211 -3.94 12.85 11.43
N ILE A 212 -2.66 12.87 11.08
CA ILE A 212 -1.57 12.39 11.93
C ILE A 212 -0.90 13.54 12.69
N CYS A 213 -0.50 13.30 13.94
CA CYS A 213 0.34 14.23 14.69
C CYS A 213 1.80 14.08 14.26
N ILE A 214 2.30 15.07 13.51
CA ILE A 214 3.64 15.03 12.91
C ILE A 214 4.73 15.68 13.76
N LYS A 215 4.33 16.60 14.66
CA LYS A 215 5.21 17.30 15.60
C LYS A 215 4.46 17.70 16.86
N VAL A 216 5.18 17.77 17.97
CA VAL A 216 4.70 18.28 19.26
C VAL A 216 5.68 19.32 19.79
N ASP A 217 5.25 20.13 20.75
CA ASP A 217 6.04 21.19 21.40
C ASP A 217 6.61 22.27 20.44
N VAL A 218 5.89 22.55 19.35
CA VAL A 218 6.25 23.59 18.38
C VAL A 218 5.73 24.95 18.84
N ASN A 219 6.49 26.02 18.58
CA ASN A 219 6.06 27.39 18.85
C ASN A 219 4.72 27.68 18.13
N ASN A 220 3.72 28.12 18.88
CA ASN A 220 2.43 28.51 18.33
C ASN A 220 2.55 29.91 17.69
N PRO A 221 2.44 30.04 16.36
CA PRO A 221 2.56 31.34 15.69
C PRO A 221 1.43 32.31 16.06
N ALA A 222 0.30 31.80 16.56
CA ALA A 222 -0.84 32.60 16.99
C ALA A 222 -0.87 32.83 18.52
N TYR A 223 0.24 32.57 19.22
CA TYR A 223 0.34 32.81 20.66
C TYR A 223 0.21 34.31 20.97
N CYS A 224 -0.64 34.63 21.95
CA CYS A 224 -0.75 35.96 22.53
C CYS A 224 -0.82 35.86 24.05
N ALA A 225 0.21 36.37 24.74
CA ALA A 225 0.30 36.36 26.21
C ALA A 225 -0.87 37.10 26.90
N ALA A 226 -1.48 38.08 26.21
CA ALA A 226 -2.61 38.83 26.74
C ALA A 226 -3.94 38.06 26.68
N VAL A 227 -4.03 36.97 25.90
CA VAL A 227 -5.27 36.22 25.70
C VAL A 227 -5.30 34.99 26.60
N LYS A 228 -6.22 34.97 27.57
CA LYS A 228 -6.40 33.83 28.48
C LYS A 228 -6.70 32.55 27.69
N GLY A 229 -5.89 31.51 27.95
CA GLY A 229 -6.04 30.19 27.31
C GLY A 229 -5.34 30.05 25.96
N SER A 230 -4.56 31.05 25.54
CA SER A 230 -3.57 30.96 24.46
C SER A 230 -2.33 30.22 24.97
N LEU A 231 -1.88 29.19 24.25
CA LEU A 231 -0.69 28.40 24.61
C LEU A 231 0.52 28.82 23.77
N GLU A 232 1.70 28.91 24.37
CA GLU A 232 2.95 29.21 23.69
C GLU A 232 3.40 28.07 22.77
N LYS A 233 3.09 26.83 23.16
CA LYS A 233 3.41 25.61 22.42
C LYS A 233 2.15 24.94 21.89
N CYS A 234 2.30 24.22 20.78
CA CYS A 234 1.23 23.43 20.18
C CYS A 234 1.77 22.16 19.53
N GLY A 235 0.88 21.19 19.33
CA GLY A 235 1.10 20.08 18.41
C GLY A 235 0.69 20.47 16.99
N LEU A 236 1.25 19.78 16.01
CA LEU A 236 0.90 19.92 14.60
C LEU A 236 0.26 18.62 14.12
N LEU A 237 -0.99 18.73 13.67
CA LEU A 237 -1.68 17.69 12.92
C LEU A 237 -1.54 17.97 11.43
N PHE A 238 -1.48 16.93 10.62
CA PHE A 238 -1.53 17.03 9.16
C PHE A 238 -2.65 16.15 8.60
N SER A 239 -3.37 16.66 7.60
CA SER A 239 -4.21 15.85 6.73
C SER A 239 -4.22 16.43 5.30
N PRO A 240 -4.42 15.62 4.25
CA PRO A 240 -4.55 16.10 2.88
C PRO A 240 -5.74 17.04 2.66
N LYS A 241 -6.70 17.07 3.60
CA LYS A 241 -7.88 17.92 3.54
C LYS A 241 -7.65 19.29 4.18
N PHE A 242 -7.11 19.32 5.39
CA PHE A 242 -6.93 20.56 6.16
C PHE A 242 -5.51 21.14 6.10
N GLY A 243 -4.53 20.38 5.62
CA GLY A 243 -3.13 20.76 5.68
C GLY A 243 -2.60 20.72 7.10
N LEU A 244 -1.58 21.54 7.37
CA LEU A 244 -1.07 21.72 8.73
C LEU A 244 -2.13 22.41 9.60
N THR A 245 -2.39 21.81 10.77
CA THR A 245 -3.34 22.32 11.75
C THR A 245 -2.71 22.35 13.12
N LYS A 246 -2.83 23.49 13.81
CA LYS A 246 -2.38 23.64 15.20
C LYS A 246 -3.33 22.94 16.15
N TRP A 247 -2.80 22.17 17.08
CA TRP A 247 -3.53 21.55 18.17
C TRP A 247 -3.00 22.08 19.52
N LEU A 248 -3.86 22.80 20.23
CA LEU A 248 -3.56 23.33 21.56
C LEU A 248 -3.77 22.23 22.61
N ILE A 249 -2.72 21.46 22.88
CA ILE A 249 -2.74 20.36 23.85
C ILE A 249 -2.64 20.95 25.26
N ARG A 250 -3.77 21.08 25.97
CA ARG A 250 -3.82 21.68 27.31
C ARG A 250 -3.15 20.84 28.39
N GLU A 251 -3.00 19.54 28.15
CA GLU A 251 -2.21 18.62 29.01
C GLU A 251 -0.73 19.04 29.10
N MET A 252 -0.21 19.84 28.16
CA MET A 252 1.13 20.44 28.21
C MET A 252 1.33 21.39 29.40
N GLU A 253 0.27 21.95 29.99
CA GLU A 253 0.38 22.85 31.16
C GLU A 253 0.36 22.11 32.51
N VAL A 254 -0.02 20.82 32.56
CA VAL A 254 -0.43 20.12 33.80
C VAL A 254 0.68 19.25 34.43
N SER A 255 1.82 19.03 33.79
CA SER A 255 2.92 18.19 34.32
C SER A 255 3.77 18.87 35.42
N LYS A 256 3.12 19.52 36.40
CA LYS A 256 3.74 19.98 37.66
C LYS A 256 3.19 19.25 38.89
N HIS A 257 2.83 17.97 38.76
CA HIS A 257 2.46 17.17 39.92
C HIS A 257 3.70 16.72 40.68
N VAL A 258 3.94 17.33 41.85
CA VAL A 258 4.84 16.80 42.88
C VAL A 258 4.08 15.69 43.61
N HIS A 259 4.65 14.48 43.62
CA HIS A 259 4.07 13.32 44.29
C HIS A 259 3.92 13.57 45.80
N LYS A 260 2.89 13.00 46.44
CA LYS A 260 2.69 13.10 47.90
C LYS A 260 3.76 12.35 48.71
N ASP A 261 4.50 11.48 48.07
CA ASP A 261 5.50 10.62 48.69
C ASP A 261 6.92 11.12 48.38
N LYS A 262 7.67 11.50 49.43
CA LYS A 262 8.99 12.15 49.33
C LYS A 262 10.11 11.20 48.92
N HIS A 263 9.82 9.90 48.76
CA HIS A 263 10.82 8.86 48.49
C HIS A 263 10.85 8.37 47.04
N VAL A 264 10.00 8.87 46.15
CA VAL A 264 10.07 8.60 44.71
C VAL A 264 10.92 9.68 44.04
N THR A 265 12.20 9.39 43.80
CA THR A 265 13.20 10.31 43.21
C THR A 265 13.44 10.10 41.71
N GLY A 266 12.44 9.59 40.98
CA GLY A 266 12.46 9.47 39.52
C GLY A 266 11.22 10.09 38.88
N ALA A 267 11.38 10.78 37.76
CA ALA A 267 10.26 11.29 36.99
C ALA A 267 9.40 10.12 36.48
N LEU A 268 8.20 9.95 37.03
CA LEU A 268 7.19 9.07 36.45
C LEU A 268 6.75 9.70 35.12
N ARG A 269 7.02 9.02 34.00
CA ARG A 269 6.50 9.43 32.68
C ARG A 269 4.99 9.23 32.69
N SER A 270 4.22 10.30 32.80
CA SER A 270 2.76 10.21 32.62
C SER A 270 2.48 9.77 31.18
N THR A 271 1.48 8.92 30.97
CA THR A 271 0.93 8.64 29.62
C THR A 271 0.40 9.90 28.92
N ASP A 272 0.34 11.02 29.63
CA ASP A 272 -0.03 12.35 29.14
C ASP A 272 1.16 13.18 28.62
N GLU A 273 2.39 12.65 28.57
CA GLU A 273 3.49 13.39 27.95
C GLU A 273 3.20 13.65 26.45
N PRO A 274 3.38 14.89 25.96
CA PRO A 274 3.10 15.25 24.57
C PRO A 274 3.82 14.38 23.54
N SER A 275 5.00 13.88 23.88
CA SER A 275 5.77 12.91 23.09
C SER A 275 4.96 11.66 22.73
N PHE A 276 4.06 11.20 23.60
CA PHE A 276 3.19 10.03 23.35
C PHE A 276 2.09 10.30 22.31
N LYS A 277 1.84 11.56 21.96
CA LYS A 277 0.85 11.93 20.93
C LYS A 277 1.43 11.91 19.52
N LEU A 278 2.76 12.00 19.41
CA LEU A 278 3.49 12.01 18.14
C LEU A 278 3.29 10.68 17.39
N GLY A 279 3.04 10.75 16.08
CA GLY A 279 2.81 9.57 15.23
C GLY A 279 1.42 8.93 15.37
N LYS A 280 0.58 9.40 16.28
CA LYS A 280 -0.80 8.93 16.42
C LYS A 280 -1.76 9.65 15.47
N TRP A 281 -2.85 8.98 15.17
CA TRP A 281 -3.91 9.46 14.29
C TRP A 281 -5.10 10.00 15.08
N TYR A 282 -5.66 11.10 14.61
CA TYR A 282 -6.73 11.80 15.29
C TYR A 282 -7.82 12.23 14.32
N LYS A 283 -9.07 12.06 14.74
CA LYS A 283 -10.24 12.69 14.15
C LYS A 283 -10.45 14.07 14.78
N TYR A 284 -10.62 15.11 13.97
CA TYR A 284 -10.77 16.48 14.46
C TYR A 284 -11.55 17.39 13.51
N GLN A 285 -11.96 18.54 14.06
CA GLN A 285 -12.60 19.64 13.35
C GLN A 285 -11.71 20.90 13.40
N LEU A 286 -11.90 21.82 12.45
CA LEU A 286 -11.30 23.14 12.49
C LEU A 286 -12.22 24.16 13.15
N ARG A 287 -11.71 24.82 14.20
CA ARG A 287 -12.29 26.07 14.69
C ARG A 287 -11.59 27.24 14.02
N ASP A 288 -12.25 27.86 13.04
CA ASP A 288 -11.74 29.05 12.36
C ASP A 288 -12.28 30.33 13.01
N ASN A 289 -11.38 31.07 13.65
CA ASN A 289 -11.71 32.31 14.37
C ASN A 289 -12.16 33.44 13.42
N ARG A 290 -11.90 33.33 12.11
CA ARG A 290 -12.31 34.33 11.11
C ARG A 290 -13.83 34.36 10.92
N HIS A 291 -14.55 33.27 11.21
CA HIS A 291 -16.02 33.24 11.20
C HIS A 291 -16.66 34.17 12.23
N ALA A 292 -15.98 34.43 13.35
CA ALA A 292 -16.45 35.39 14.35
C ALA A 292 -16.16 36.83 13.92
N LYS A 293 -14.97 37.06 13.35
CA LYS A 293 -14.54 38.37 12.82
C LYS A 293 -15.41 38.83 11.64
N SER A 294 -15.77 37.93 10.73
CA SER A 294 -16.63 38.24 9.58
C SER A 294 -18.06 38.64 9.96
N ARG A 295 -18.57 38.16 11.10
CA ARG A 295 -19.89 38.54 11.64
C ARG A 295 -19.86 39.89 12.37
N ALA A 296 -18.72 40.28 12.94
CA ALA A 296 -18.57 41.46 13.77
C ALA A 296 -18.12 42.73 13.00
N GLN A 297 -17.50 42.58 11.83
CA GLN A 297 -17.03 43.70 11.01
C GLN A 297 -17.65 43.66 9.60
N LYS A 298 -18.10 44.82 9.10
CA LYS A 298 -18.19 45.12 7.66
C LYS A 298 -16.76 45.07 7.09
N PHE A 299 -16.23 43.88 6.85
CA PHE A 299 -14.86 43.71 6.39
C PHE A 299 -14.74 44.28 4.97
N ARG A 300 -13.89 45.29 4.77
CA ARG A 300 -13.32 45.58 3.45
C ARG A 300 -12.66 44.28 3.00
N SER A 301 -13.08 43.73 1.86
CA SER A 301 -12.36 42.64 1.21
C SER A 301 -10.92 43.11 0.99
N LYS A 302 -9.97 42.60 1.79
CA LYS A 302 -8.56 42.73 1.48
C LYS A 302 -8.34 42.12 0.10
N THR A 303 -7.62 42.81 -0.76
CA THR A 303 -7.20 42.20 -2.03
C THR A 303 -6.14 41.15 -1.72
N VAL A 304 -5.82 40.27 -2.68
CA VAL A 304 -4.84 39.20 -2.47
C VAL A 304 -3.47 39.78 -2.11
N GLU A 305 -3.13 40.97 -2.61
CA GLU A 305 -1.88 41.68 -2.32
C GLU A 305 -1.78 42.19 -0.87
N ASP A 306 -2.91 42.35 -0.18
CA ASP A 306 -2.98 42.84 1.21
C ASP A 306 -2.97 41.71 2.26
N LEU A 307 -3.02 40.44 1.82
CA LEU A 307 -3.06 39.27 2.71
C LEU A 307 -1.67 38.93 3.23
N GLY A 308 -1.54 38.85 4.55
CA GLY A 308 -0.30 38.47 5.21
C GLY A 308 -0.34 37.09 5.86
N PRO A 309 0.78 36.66 6.47
CA PRO A 309 0.87 35.38 7.18
C PRO A 309 -0.20 35.19 8.27
N THR A 310 -0.67 36.29 8.88
CA THR A 310 -1.69 36.31 9.94
C THR A 310 -3.13 36.16 9.42
N ASP A 311 -3.35 36.22 8.10
CA ASP A 311 -4.66 36.03 7.48
C ASP A 311 -4.90 34.57 7.05
N THR A 312 -3.88 33.72 7.17
CA THR A 312 -3.91 32.32 6.70
C THR A 312 -4.79 31.41 7.57
N VAL A 313 -5.25 30.30 6.99
CA VAL A 313 -5.94 29.19 7.68
C VAL A 313 -5.07 28.69 8.83
N PHE A 314 -3.80 28.38 8.57
CA PHE A 314 -2.90 27.85 9.60
C PHE A 314 -2.76 28.80 10.79
N TYR A 315 -2.74 30.12 10.56
CA TYR A 315 -2.71 31.11 11.63
C TYR A 315 -4.04 31.20 12.41
N ASN A 316 -5.18 31.16 11.72
CA ASN A 316 -6.48 31.47 12.34
C ASN A 316 -7.28 30.25 12.82
N THR A 317 -6.83 29.03 12.50
CA THR A 317 -7.53 27.80 12.87
C THR A 317 -6.83 27.04 14.00
N THR A 318 -7.62 26.23 14.69
CA THR A 318 -7.14 25.29 15.71
C THR A 318 -7.96 24.01 15.64
N ALA A 319 -7.30 22.87 15.81
CA ALA A 319 -7.95 21.58 15.95
C ALA A 319 -8.79 21.53 17.23
N VAL A 320 -10.06 21.17 17.09
CA VAL A 320 -11.00 20.99 18.20
C VAL A 320 -11.72 19.65 18.06
N GLN A 321 -12.33 19.20 19.16
CA GLN A 321 -12.97 17.87 19.25
C GLN A 321 -12.01 16.74 18.84
N VAL A 322 -10.73 16.90 19.17
CA VAL A 322 -9.67 15.97 18.81
C VAL A 322 -9.87 14.66 19.57
N LYS A 323 -9.99 13.55 18.84
CA LYS A 323 -10.13 12.20 19.37
C LYS A 323 -9.14 11.27 18.67
N GLU A 324 -8.38 10.51 19.44
CA GLU A 324 -7.52 9.45 18.89
C GLU A 324 -8.38 8.43 18.13
N VAL A 325 -7.87 7.93 17.02
CA VAL A 325 -8.49 6.90 16.19
C VAL A 325 -7.47 5.85 15.81
N GLU A 326 -7.97 4.72 15.30
CA GLU A 326 -7.10 3.67 14.77
C GLU A 326 -6.12 4.22 13.73
N PRO A 327 -4.84 3.77 13.74
CA PRO A 327 -3.86 4.19 12.78
C PRO A 327 -4.33 3.92 11.34
N GLN A 328 -4.27 4.93 10.48
CA GLN A 328 -4.56 4.75 9.06
C GLN A 328 -3.40 4.08 8.33
N LYS A 329 -2.19 4.18 8.90
CA LYS A 329 -0.96 3.58 8.41
C LYS A 329 -0.11 3.07 9.55
N HIS A 330 0.70 2.06 9.25
CA HIS A 330 1.80 1.68 10.14
C HIS A 330 2.71 2.88 10.33
N THR A 331 2.90 3.28 11.58
CA THR A 331 3.64 4.48 11.97
C THR A 331 4.63 4.13 13.06
N CYS A 332 5.88 4.55 12.90
CA CYS A 332 6.92 4.37 13.89
C CYS A 332 7.62 5.70 14.22
N LEU A 333 8.25 5.74 15.39
CA LEU A 333 9.01 6.91 15.85
C LEU A 333 10.50 6.58 15.82
N ILE A 334 11.24 7.23 14.91
CA ILE A 334 12.69 7.07 14.80
C ILE A 334 13.35 8.42 15.12
N ASN A 335 14.12 8.46 16.21
CA ASN A 335 14.83 9.66 16.66
C ASN A 335 13.92 10.90 16.79
N GLY A 336 12.68 10.71 17.25
CA GLY A 336 11.70 11.80 17.41
C GLY A 336 11.08 12.31 16.10
N ASN A 337 11.27 11.59 14.99
CA ASN A 337 10.58 11.83 13.73
C ASN A 337 9.55 10.74 13.47
N VAL A 338 8.44 11.16 12.87
CA VAL A 338 7.38 10.27 12.42
C VAL A 338 7.80 9.67 11.08
N GLU A 339 7.84 8.34 11.05
CA GLU A 339 8.04 7.54 9.84
C GLU A 339 6.82 6.65 9.60
N MET A 340 6.45 6.45 8.34
CA MET A 340 5.26 5.70 7.94
C MET A 340 5.52 4.86 6.69
N ASP A 341 4.74 3.80 6.51
CA ASP A 341 4.78 3.01 5.28
C ASP A 341 3.86 3.60 4.19
N ALA A 342 4.40 3.68 2.98
CA ALA A 342 3.68 4.11 1.79
C ALA A 342 4.06 3.25 0.58
N SER A 343 3.18 3.22 -0.42
CA SER A 343 3.46 2.51 -1.67
C SER A 343 2.90 3.24 -2.87
N PHE A 344 3.59 3.11 -4.01
CA PHE A 344 3.19 3.73 -5.26
C PHE A 344 3.53 2.84 -6.46
N ALA A 345 2.80 3.02 -7.56
CA ALA A 345 3.13 2.36 -8.81
C ALA A 345 4.37 2.99 -9.43
N PHE A 346 5.29 2.14 -9.90
CA PHE A 346 6.45 2.58 -10.64
C PHE A 346 6.02 3.24 -11.96
N ASN A 347 6.48 4.48 -12.14
CA ASN A 347 6.35 5.22 -13.38
C ASN A 347 7.72 5.77 -13.76
N HIS A 348 8.32 5.20 -14.80
CA HIS A 348 9.66 5.60 -15.25
C HIS A 348 9.73 7.10 -15.56
N LYS A 349 8.72 7.65 -16.26
CA LYS A 349 8.63 9.07 -16.65
C LYS A 349 8.53 10.03 -15.46
N MET A 350 8.09 9.54 -14.31
CA MET A 350 8.03 10.34 -13.08
C MET A 350 9.43 10.51 -12.47
N LEU A 351 10.29 9.51 -12.63
CA LEU A 351 11.63 9.48 -12.04
C LEU A 351 12.68 10.14 -12.94
N GLU A 352 12.52 10.05 -14.26
CA GLU A 352 13.40 10.66 -15.25
C GLU A 352 12.75 10.76 -16.64
N ASP A 353 13.38 11.51 -17.54
CA ASP A 353 13.05 11.45 -18.96
C ASP A 353 13.49 10.09 -19.56
N PRO A 354 12.59 9.32 -20.20
CA PRO A 354 12.95 8.04 -20.83
C PRO A 354 14.08 8.14 -21.85
N GLU A 355 14.31 9.30 -22.48
CA GLU A 355 15.42 9.48 -23.42
C GLU A 355 16.79 9.36 -22.74
N ASN A 356 16.85 9.52 -21.41
CA ASN A 356 18.10 9.40 -20.65
C ASN A 356 18.47 7.95 -20.34
N GLN A 357 17.59 6.97 -20.61
CA GLN A 357 17.81 5.56 -20.23
C GLN A 357 19.06 4.95 -20.89
N GLU A 358 19.40 5.38 -22.10
CA GLU A 358 20.58 4.92 -22.85
C GLU A 358 21.89 5.58 -22.38
N GLN A 359 21.82 6.60 -21.52
CA GLN A 359 23.00 7.31 -21.06
C GLN A 359 23.70 6.57 -19.91
N PRO A 360 25.04 6.70 -19.79
CA PRO A 360 25.77 6.22 -18.63
C PRO A 360 25.29 6.87 -17.33
N TRP A 361 25.35 6.12 -16.22
CA TRP A 361 24.87 6.57 -14.91
C TRP A 361 25.54 7.85 -14.41
N GLU A 362 26.79 8.11 -14.81
CA GLU A 362 27.55 9.31 -14.45
C GLU A 362 26.85 10.60 -14.92
N ILE A 363 26.16 10.53 -16.06
CA ILE A 363 25.40 11.64 -16.65
C ILE A 363 23.94 11.55 -16.22
N ARG A 364 23.34 10.37 -16.35
CA ARG A 364 21.92 10.10 -16.05
C ARG A 364 21.54 10.48 -14.62
N SER A 365 22.41 10.22 -13.64
CA SER A 365 22.18 10.58 -12.23
C SER A 365 21.96 12.09 -12.01
N GLN A 366 22.55 12.95 -12.85
CA GLN A 366 22.41 14.40 -12.77
C GLN A 366 21.12 14.91 -13.41
N GLN A 367 20.48 14.08 -14.23
CA GLN A 367 19.29 14.40 -15.02
C GLN A 367 18.01 13.77 -14.44
N LEU A 368 18.11 13.09 -13.31
CA LEU A 368 16.95 12.56 -12.58
C LEU A 368 16.01 13.68 -12.16
N SER A 369 14.71 13.37 -12.15
CA SER A 369 13.67 14.32 -11.81
C SER A 369 13.81 14.83 -10.38
N LYS A 370 13.81 16.15 -10.23
CA LYS A 370 13.83 16.85 -8.93
C LYS A 370 12.42 17.14 -8.40
N SER A 371 11.40 16.84 -9.18
CA SER A 371 9.98 17.03 -8.85
C SER A 371 9.21 15.70 -8.83
N ALA A 372 9.94 14.57 -8.84
CA ALA A 372 9.36 13.25 -8.72
C ALA A 372 8.59 13.14 -7.39
N HIS A 373 7.34 12.72 -7.46
CA HIS A 373 6.48 12.58 -6.30
C HIS A 373 5.39 11.56 -6.58
N PHE A 374 4.86 10.97 -5.52
CA PHE A 374 3.58 10.27 -5.56
C PHE A 374 2.62 10.92 -4.59
N VAL A 375 1.34 10.56 -4.67
CA VAL A 375 0.32 11.07 -3.77
C VAL A 375 -0.32 9.89 -3.08
N ASP A 376 -0.19 9.87 -1.76
CA ASP A 376 -0.80 8.91 -0.88
C ASP A 376 -2.17 9.43 -0.39
N VAL A 377 -3.13 8.52 -0.20
CA VAL A 377 -4.51 8.88 0.17
C VAL A 377 -4.59 9.50 1.57
N ASP A 378 -3.76 9.05 2.51
CA ASP A 378 -3.84 9.44 3.91
C ASP A 378 -2.90 10.60 4.26
N ILE A 379 -1.79 10.73 3.53
CA ILE A 379 -0.72 11.70 3.83
C ILE A 379 -0.39 12.65 2.66
N GLY A 380 -1.09 12.53 1.53
CA GLY A 380 -1.00 13.48 0.41
C GLY A 380 0.30 13.34 -0.37
N ARG A 381 0.79 14.46 -0.92
CA ARG A 381 2.01 14.47 -1.76
C ARG A 381 3.26 14.08 -0.96
N VAL A 382 3.99 13.11 -1.50
CA VAL A 382 5.27 12.61 -0.98
C VAL A 382 6.35 12.78 -2.05
N GLU A 383 7.42 13.51 -1.72
CA GLU A 383 8.55 13.74 -2.62
C GLU A 383 9.46 12.50 -2.73
N ILE A 384 10.00 12.27 -3.93
CA ILE A 384 11.02 11.26 -4.23
C ILE A 384 12.27 12.01 -4.69
N HIS A 385 13.36 11.88 -3.95
CA HIS A 385 14.61 12.54 -4.31
C HIS A 385 15.41 11.75 -5.35
N PRO A 386 16.29 12.41 -6.12
CA PRO A 386 17.11 11.77 -7.15
C PRO A 386 17.82 10.48 -6.69
N ASN A 387 18.34 10.43 -5.46
CA ASN A 387 19.01 9.24 -4.95
C ASN A 387 18.06 8.04 -4.83
N ASP A 388 16.82 8.26 -4.39
CA ASP A 388 15.80 7.22 -4.30
C ASP A 388 15.31 6.81 -5.70
N SER A 389 15.15 7.78 -6.61
CA SER A 389 14.83 7.54 -8.02
C SER A 389 15.90 6.64 -8.68
N GLN A 390 17.18 6.98 -8.51
CA GLN A 390 18.31 6.20 -9.00
C GLN A 390 18.27 4.77 -8.47
N PHE A 391 18.07 4.62 -7.16
CA PHE A 391 18.00 3.31 -6.53
C PHE A 391 16.90 2.44 -7.13
N ILE A 392 15.69 2.99 -7.27
CA ILE A 392 14.54 2.27 -7.87
C ILE A 392 14.86 1.84 -9.30
N LEU A 393 15.35 2.77 -10.13
CA LEU A 393 15.67 2.51 -11.53
C LEU A 393 16.73 1.42 -11.66
N GLN A 394 17.84 1.52 -10.92
CA GLN A 394 18.93 0.54 -10.95
C GLN A 394 18.46 -0.86 -10.53
N LYS A 395 17.64 -0.98 -9.48
CA LYS A 395 17.11 -2.28 -9.03
C LYS A 395 16.19 -2.92 -10.07
N ILE A 396 15.30 -2.13 -10.67
CA ILE A 396 14.37 -2.62 -11.69
C ILE A 396 15.12 -3.03 -12.97
N GLU A 397 16.09 -2.23 -13.40
CA GLU A 397 16.87 -2.50 -14.61
C GLU A 397 17.78 -3.71 -14.45
N ALA A 398 18.49 -3.82 -13.32
CA ALA A 398 19.31 -4.99 -13.04
C ALA A 398 18.47 -6.27 -13.02
N HIS A 399 17.26 -6.21 -12.43
CA HIS A 399 16.33 -7.32 -12.42
C HIS A 399 15.84 -7.69 -13.83
N ARG A 400 15.44 -6.70 -14.63
CA ARG A 400 14.98 -6.92 -16.01
C ARG A 400 16.08 -7.50 -16.90
N LYS A 401 17.31 -6.99 -16.80
CA LYS A 401 18.48 -7.52 -17.51
C LYS A 401 18.76 -8.98 -17.11
N MET A 402 18.70 -9.28 -15.82
CA MET A 402 18.86 -10.66 -15.32
C MET A 402 17.78 -11.60 -15.90
N LEU A 403 16.52 -11.17 -15.93
CA LEU A 403 15.44 -11.94 -16.56
C LEU A 403 15.67 -12.14 -18.06
N GLU A 404 16.09 -11.10 -18.78
CA GLU A 404 16.36 -11.18 -20.22
C GLU A 404 17.48 -12.19 -20.53
N GLU A 405 18.55 -12.19 -19.74
CA GLU A 405 19.70 -13.08 -19.92
C GLU A 405 19.43 -14.54 -19.49
N LYS A 406 18.71 -14.74 -18.38
CA LYS A 406 18.57 -16.07 -17.75
C LYS A 406 17.20 -16.72 -17.96
N TYR A 407 16.15 -15.92 -18.13
CA TYR A 407 14.74 -16.36 -18.17
C TYR A 407 13.94 -15.58 -19.22
N PRO A 408 14.28 -15.70 -20.52
CA PRO A 408 13.71 -14.85 -21.58
C PRO A 408 12.18 -14.97 -21.74
N ASN A 409 11.61 -16.14 -21.40
CA ASN A 409 10.17 -16.33 -21.36
C ASN A 409 9.54 -15.44 -20.27
N ASP A 410 10.07 -15.49 -19.04
CA ASP A 410 9.61 -14.66 -17.92
C ASP A 410 9.78 -13.17 -18.24
N TYR A 411 10.89 -12.78 -18.86
CA TYR A 411 11.09 -11.40 -19.30
C TYR A 411 9.99 -10.92 -20.25
N THR A 412 9.61 -11.74 -21.23
CA THR A 412 8.57 -11.40 -22.21
C THR A 412 7.22 -11.14 -21.53
N HIS A 413 6.89 -11.93 -20.50
CA HIS A 413 5.67 -11.76 -19.72
C HIS A 413 5.72 -10.59 -18.74
N LEU A 414 6.85 -10.41 -18.04
CA LEU A 414 6.97 -9.49 -16.91
C LEU A 414 7.39 -8.06 -17.29
N LYS A 415 8.00 -7.84 -18.47
CA LYS A 415 8.52 -6.52 -18.86
C LYS A 415 7.47 -5.39 -18.81
N ASN A 416 6.21 -5.73 -19.07
CA ASN A 416 5.08 -4.80 -19.09
C ASN A 416 4.19 -4.90 -17.83
N GLU A 417 4.57 -5.73 -16.86
CA GLU A 417 3.84 -5.81 -15.60
C GLU A 417 4.06 -4.55 -14.76
N THR A 418 2.99 -4.10 -14.11
CA THR A 418 3.06 -2.96 -13.19
C THR A 418 3.88 -3.36 -11.97
N LEU A 419 4.82 -2.50 -11.59
CA LEU A 419 5.62 -2.66 -10.39
C LEU A 419 5.09 -1.73 -9.30
N ILE A 420 5.09 -2.22 -8.06
CA ILE A 420 4.79 -1.44 -6.87
C ILE A 420 6.09 -1.26 -6.08
N VAL A 421 6.34 -0.02 -5.70
CA VAL A 421 7.44 0.37 -4.82
C VAL A 421 6.86 0.65 -3.45
N ARG A 422 7.37 -0.02 -2.41
CA ARG A 422 7.10 0.34 -1.01
C ARG A 422 8.27 1.13 -0.46
N ALA A 423 7.95 2.13 0.35
CA ALA A 423 8.92 2.99 0.97
C ALA A 423 8.48 3.35 2.39
N THR A 424 9.46 3.55 3.24
CA THR A 424 9.28 4.31 4.47
C THR A 424 9.41 5.79 4.14
N VAL A 425 8.44 6.58 4.57
CA VAL A 425 8.40 8.03 4.36
C VAL A 425 8.54 8.74 5.69
N LYS A 426 9.13 9.93 5.67
CA LYS A 426 9.27 10.78 6.86
C LYS A 426 8.72 12.17 6.60
N VAL A 427 8.48 12.93 7.67
CA VAL A 427 8.18 14.36 7.58
C VAL A 427 9.38 15.08 6.95
N HIS A 428 9.14 15.93 5.95
CA HIS A 428 10.17 16.71 5.29
C HIS A 428 10.73 17.78 6.25
N ASP A 429 12.04 18.04 6.25
CA ASP A 429 12.64 19.00 7.20
C ASP A 429 12.13 20.44 7.00
N ARG A 430 11.74 20.76 5.76
CA ARG A 430 11.09 22.04 5.37
C ARG A 430 9.56 21.97 5.33
N PHE A 431 8.92 21.03 6.03
CA PHE A 431 7.47 20.82 5.93
C PHE A 431 6.63 22.09 6.17
N MET A 432 7.08 23.01 7.01
CA MET A 432 6.41 24.30 7.24
C MET A 432 6.42 25.16 5.98
N GLU A 433 7.58 25.33 5.32
CA GLU A 433 7.72 26.05 4.06
C GLU A 433 6.94 25.35 2.94
N ASN A 434 7.04 24.02 2.85
CA ASN A 434 6.33 23.24 1.83
C ASN A 434 4.81 23.36 1.99
N SER A 435 4.29 23.52 3.22
CA SER A 435 2.86 23.73 3.45
C SER A 435 2.34 25.06 2.90
N GLU A 436 3.23 26.04 2.72
CA GLU A 436 2.88 27.35 2.18
C GLU A 436 2.70 27.33 0.66
N ASP A 437 3.38 26.41 -0.01
CA ASP A 437 3.42 26.22 -1.46
C ASP A 437 2.75 24.91 -1.90
N TYR A 438 1.95 24.29 -1.04
CA TYR A 438 1.24 23.06 -1.36
C TYR A 438 0.18 23.34 -2.47
N PRO A 439 0.05 22.47 -3.50
CA PRO A 439 0.63 21.13 -3.65
C PRO A 439 1.93 21.04 -4.47
N ASN A 440 2.67 22.14 -4.68
CA ASN A 440 3.91 22.11 -5.44
C ASN A 440 5.02 21.34 -4.72
N HIS A 441 4.99 21.36 -3.38
CA HIS A 441 5.90 20.61 -2.52
C HIS A 441 5.15 19.78 -1.48
N GLY A 442 5.59 18.53 -1.30
CA GLY A 442 5.05 17.59 -0.34
C GLY A 442 5.48 17.87 1.10
N ILE A 443 4.64 17.48 2.04
CA ILE A 443 4.93 17.54 3.48
C ILE A 443 5.82 16.38 3.92
N PHE A 444 5.77 15.29 3.16
CA PHE A 444 6.53 14.08 3.40
C PHE A 444 7.50 13.82 2.26
N ILE A 445 8.50 13.00 2.56
CA ILE A 445 9.53 12.59 1.62
C ILE A 445 9.87 11.12 1.85
N VAL A 446 10.19 10.43 0.77
CA VAL A 446 10.79 9.09 0.85
C VAL A 446 12.07 9.14 1.69
N ARG A 447 12.15 8.26 2.69
CA ARG A 447 13.35 8.08 3.51
C ARG A 447 14.18 6.90 3.02
N LYS A 448 13.50 5.81 2.66
CA LYS A 448 14.11 4.55 2.27
C LYS A 448 13.11 3.72 1.46
N ILE A 449 13.58 3.10 0.38
CA ILE A 449 12.84 2.06 -0.32
C ILE A 449 12.93 0.75 0.46
N THR A 450 11.79 0.15 0.78
CA THR A 450 11.71 -1.08 1.58
C THR A 450 11.57 -2.31 0.72
N SER A 451 10.75 -2.26 -0.33
CA SER A 451 10.61 -3.36 -1.27
C SER A 451 10.14 -2.90 -2.66
N ILE A 452 10.44 -3.69 -3.69
CA ILE A 452 9.88 -3.52 -5.04
C ILE A 452 9.32 -4.88 -5.46
N PHE A 453 8.11 -4.92 -6.00
CA PHE A 453 7.47 -6.17 -6.43
C PHE A 453 6.50 -5.95 -7.60
N TYR A 454 6.16 -7.03 -8.30
CA TYR A 454 5.11 -7.03 -9.31
C TYR A 454 3.74 -6.90 -8.67
N LEU A 455 2.91 -5.96 -9.14
CA LEU A 455 1.53 -5.78 -8.67
C LEU A 455 0.75 -7.09 -8.74
N ASN A 456 0.87 -7.77 -9.88
CA ASN A 456 0.29 -9.09 -10.06
C ASN A 456 1.17 -10.13 -9.37
N ARG A 457 0.56 -11.00 -8.54
CA ARG A 457 1.21 -12.08 -7.77
C ARG A 457 2.20 -11.66 -6.67
N GLY A 458 2.59 -10.39 -6.58
CA GLY A 458 3.46 -9.91 -5.51
C GLY A 458 4.91 -10.38 -5.61
N LYS A 459 5.35 -10.87 -6.78
CA LYS A 459 6.71 -11.41 -6.94
C LYS A 459 7.74 -10.31 -6.67
N MET A 460 8.64 -10.58 -5.71
CA MET A 460 9.54 -9.58 -5.17
C MET A 460 10.80 -9.42 -6.03
N ILE A 461 11.14 -8.17 -6.33
CA ILE A 461 12.36 -7.75 -7.03
C ILE A 461 13.43 -7.34 -6.02
N TYR A 462 13.00 -6.66 -4.96
CA TYR A 462 13.86 -6.09 -3.95
C TYR A 462 13.19 -6.16 -2.58
N ASP A 463 13.97 -6.51 -1.56
CA ASP A 463 13.58 -6.46 -0.15
C ASP A 463 14.76 -6.00 0.70
N SER A 464 14.55 -4.92 1.44
CA SER A 464 15.57 -4.31 2.27
C SER A 464 15.91 -5.08 3.55
N GLU A 465 15.07 -6.05 3.96
CA GLU A 465 15.36 -6.93 5.10
C GLU A 465 16.28 -8.07 4.67
N LYS A 466 15.98 -8.71 3.53
CA LYS A 466 16.81 -9.79 2.95
C LYS A 466 18.22 -9.34 2.55
N GLU A 467 18.39 -8.09 2.14
CA GLU A 467 19.72 -7.53 1.89
C GLU A 467 20.55 -7.32 3.16
N LYS A 468 19.91 -7.06 4.31
CA LYS A 468 20.65 -6.91 5.57
C LYS A 468 21.15 -8.25 6.11
N GLU A 469 20.45 -9.33 5.79
CA GLU A 469 20.84 -10.71 6.09
C GLU A 469 21.97 -11.22 5.18
N THR A 470 22.28 -10.50 4.10
CA THR A 470 23.47 -10.70 3.27
C THR A 470 24.55 -9.62 3.49
N PRO A 471 25.15 -9.47 4.69
CA PRO A 471 26.23 -8.50 4.86
C PRO A 471 27.56 -9.07 4.36
N ASN A 472 28.20 -8.36 3.42
CA ASN A 472 29.64 -8.27 3.23
C ASN A 472 30.46 -9.59 3.17
N LEU A 473 30.40 -10.30 2.04
CA LEU A 473 31.62 -10.94 1.51
C LEU A 473 32.44 -9.86 0.78
N HIS A 474 33.19 -9.09 1.56
CA HIS A 474 34.29 -8.30 1.03
C HIS A 474 35.26 -9.27 0.35
N PHE A 475 35.22 -9.32 -0.98
CA PHE A 475 36.36 -9.79 -1.77
C PHE A 475 37.48 -8.76 -1.62
N GLU A 476 38.21 -8.83 -0.51
CA GLU A 476 39.57 -8.31 -0.51
C GLU A 476 40.38 -9.14 -1.50
N LYS A 477 40.96 -8.43 -2.45
CA LYS A 477 42.00 -8.89 -3.35
C LYS A 477 43.06 -9.66 -2.56
N LEU A 478 43.12 -10.96 -2.74
CA LEU A 478 44.40 -11.68 -2.65
C LEU A 478 45.00 -11.67 -4.06
N THR A 479 45.85 -10.67 -4.30
CA THR A 479 46.86 -10.69 -5.35
C THR A 479 47.91 -11.75 -5.03
N LEU A 480 48.09 -12.67 -5.99
CA LEU A 480 49.19 -13.64 -6.21
C LEU A 480 49.55 -14.59 -5.07
#